data_AF-A0A1H3YWI8-F1
#
_entry.id   AF-A0A1H3YWI8-F1
#
_cell.length_a   1.000
_cell.length_b   1.000
_cell.length_c   1.000
_cell.angle_alpha   90.00
_cell.angle_beta   90.00
_cell.angle_gamma   90.00
#
_symmetry.space_group_name_H-M   'P 1'
#
loop_
_entity.id
_entity.type
_entity.pdbx_description
1 polymer ?
#
loop_
_entity_poly.entity_id
_entity_poly.type
_entity_poly.pdbx_seq_one_letter_code
_entity_poly.pdbx_strand_id
1 'polypeptide(L)' 'MQISKETLVEDILDAYPQCVSYFIMNKVSPFSCAGAFPSTLGEMLKSRKVEDIEGFIHGLNEAISKDNS' A
#
# COMPACT_ATOMS: atom_id res chain seq x y z
N MET A 1 -7.49 2.39 10.69
CA MET A 1 -6.92 3.62 10.09
C MET A 1 -7.41 3.69 8.66
N GLN A 2 -7.75 4.88 8.14
CA GLN A 2 -8.03 5.05 6.72
C GLN A 2 -6.73 5.44 6.01
N ILE A 3 -6.28 4.60 5.08
CA ILE A 3 -5.05 4.80 4.31
C ILE A 3 -5.30 5.89 3.27
N SER A 4 -4.38 6.85 3.15
CA SER A 4 -4.38 7.86 2.10
C SER A 4 -3.06 7.84 1.33
N LYS A 5 -2.98 8.63 0.25
CA LYS A 5 -1.74 8.80 -0.52
C LYS A 5 -0.59 9.38 0.30
N GLU A 6 -0.88 10.03 1.42
CA GLU A 6 0.09 10.70 2.31
C GLU A 6 0.59 9.78 3.42
N THR A 7 -0.05 8.62 3.61
CA THR A 7 0.39 7.62 4.58
C THR A 7 1.76 7.04 4.17
N LEU A 8 2.69 6.93 5.12
CA LEU A 8 3.99 6.30 4.89
C LEU A 8 3.81 4.81 4.63
N VAL A 9 4.55 4.25 3.66
CA VAL A 9 4.46 2.82 3.35
C VAL A 9 4.85 1.96 4.55
N GLU A 10 5.83 2.40 5.34
CA GLU A 10 6.24 1.73 6.58
C GLU A 10 5.09 1.61 7.58
N ASP A 11 4.40 2.72 7.88
CA ASP A 11 3.24 2.73 8.81
C ASP A 11 2.13 1.76 8.37
N ILE A 12 1.93 1.60 7.05
CA ILE A 12 0.95 0.66 6.49
C ILE A 12 1.37 -0.78 6.76
N LEU A 13 2.63 -1.11 6.49
CA LEU A 13 3.15 -2.46 6.65
C LEU A 13 3.26 -2.87 8.11
N ASP A 14 3.57 -1.95 9.00
CA ASP A 14 3.64 -2.18 10.45
C ASP A 14 2.24 -2.37 11.03
N ALA A 15 1.27 -1.53 10.65
CA ALA A 15 -0.10 -1.62 11.14
C ALA A 15 -0.87 -2.80 10.53
N TYR A 16 -0.57 -3.16 9.27
CA TYR A 16 -1.30 -4.15 8.49
C TYR A 16 -0.37 -5.07 7.67
N PRO A 17 0.45 -5.94 8.31
CA PRO A 17 1.39 -6.81 7.58
C PRO A 17 0.72 -7.68 6.49
N GLN A 18 -0.54 -8.05 6.67
CA GLN A 18 -1.32 -8.85 5.73
C GLN A 18 -1.58 -8.14 4.39
N CYS A 19 -1.53 -6.80 4.35
CA CYS A 19 -1.77 -6.03 3.12
C CYS A 19 -0.71 -6.28 2.04
N VAL A 20 0.45 -6.84 2.41
CA VAL A 20 1.50 -7.29 1.48
C VAL A 20 0.92 -8.22 0.42
N SER A 21 -0.03 -9.07 0.79
CA SER A 21 -0.73 -9.95 -0.17
C SER A 21 -1.48 -9.17 -1.24
N TYR A 22 -2.18 -8.09 -0.86
CA TYR A 22 -2.88 -7.18 -1.78
C TYR A 22 -1.89 -6.51 -2.74
N PHE A 23 -0.77 -6.01 -2.23
CA PHE A 23 0.29 -5.44 -3.06
C PHE A 23 0.82 -6.45 -4.10
N ILE A 24 1.09 -7.70 -3.68
CA ILE A 24 1.55 -8.78 -4.55
C ILE A 24 0.50 -9.13 -5.62
N MET A 25 -0.78 -9.28 -5.25
CA MET A 25 -1.87 -9.57 -6.19
C MET A 25 -2.01 -8.49 -7.27
N ASN A 26 -1.73 -7.24 -6.92
CA ASN A 26 -1.75 -6.11 -7.84
C ASN A 26 -0.41 -5.86 -8.55
N LYS A 27 0.57 -6.76 -8.40
CA LYS A 27 1.92 -6.67 -9.01
C LYS A 27 2.67 -5.38 -8.63
N VAL A 28 2.40 -4.85 -7.44
CA VAL A 28 3.08 -3.67 -6.88
C VAL A 28 3.92 -4.13 -5.70
N SER A 29 5.23 -3.87 -5.71
CA SER A 29 6.06 -4.15 -4.53
C SER A 29 6.08 -2.94 -3.59
N PRO A 30 5.70 -3.12 -2.30
CA PRO A 30 5.79 -2.07 -1.28
C PRO A 30 7.20 -1.97 -0.67
N PHE A 31 8.15 -2.76 -1.16
CA PHE A 31 9.50 -2.83 -0.65
C PHE A 31 10.51 -2.15 -1.59
N SER A 32 11.59 -1.68 -0.98
CA SER A 32 12.85 -1.27 -1.59
C SER A 32 13.94 -2.33 -1.32
N CYS A 33 15.17 -2.09 -1.76
CA CYS A 33 16.29 -3.00 -1.47
C CYS A 33 16.65 -3.06 0.03
N ALA A 34 16.19 -2.09 0.83
CA ALA A 34 16.56 -1.97 2.24
C ALA A 34 15.39 -2.26 3.21
N GLY A 35 14.21 -2.66 2.72
CA GLY A 35 13.01 -2.85 3.54
C GLY A 35 11.79 -2.18 2.94
N ALA A 36 10.93 -1.58 3.76
CA ALA A 36 9.78 -0.79 3.29
C ALA A 36 10.22 0.30 2.30
N PHE A 37 9.34 0.70 1.39
CA PHE A 37 9.63 1.82 0.49
C PHE A 37 9.68 3.13 1.30
N PRO A 38 10.79 3.90 1.25
CA PRO A 38 11.01 5.02 2.18
C PRO A 38 10.30 6.31 1.71
N SER A 39 8.97 6.26 1.56
CA SER A 39 8.16 7.40 1.11
C SER A 39 6.67 7.18 1.43
N THR A 40 5.85 8.16 1.05
CA THR A 40 4.40 8.01 1.06
C THR A 40 3.91 6.97 0.05
N LEU A 41 2.74 6.38 0.31
CA LEU A 41 2.09 5.43 -0.60
C LEU A 41 1.88 6.04 -1.99
N GLY A 42 1.45 7.31 -2.06
CA GLY A 42 1.22 7.99 -3.33
C GLY A 42 2.49 8.12 -4.18
N GLU A 43 3.62 8.49 -3.56
CA GLU A 43 4.91 8.56 -4.26
C GLU A 43 5.40 7.19 -4.71
N MET A 44 5.23 6.18 -3.87
CA MET A 44 5.56 4.81 -4.22
C MET A 44 4.74 4.36 -5.44
N LEU A 45 3.42 4.52 -5.42
CA LEU A 45 2.54 4.11 -6.53
C LEU A 45 2.89 4.83 -7.84
N LYS A 46 3.21 6.13 -7.78
CA LYS A 46 3.73 6.88 -8.93
C LYS A 46 5.04 6.30 -9.46
N SER A 47 5.99 6.00 -8.58
CA SER A 47 7.29 5.43 -8.97
C SER A 47 7.14 4.04 -9.62
N ARG A 48 6.12 3.28 -9.20
CA ARG A 48 5.75 1.97 -9.73
C ARG A 48 4.86 2.04 -10.97
N LYS A 49 4.55 3.26 -11.44
CA LYS A 49 3.71 3.53 -12.62
C LYS A 49 2.32 2.93 -12.50
N VAL A 50 1.73 2.95 -11.31
CA VAL A 50 0.33 2.60 -11.11
C VAL A 50 -0.52 3.70 -11.74
N GLU A 51 -1.34 3.33 -12.72
CA GLU A 51 -2.16 4.27 -13.50
C GLU A 51 -3.32 4.83 -12.66
N ASP A 52 -4.00 3.97 -11.91
CA ASP A 52 -5.11 4.35 -11.03
C ASP A 52 -4.70 4.29 -9.55
N ILE A 53 -4.11 5.38 -9.07
CA ILE A 53 -3.64 5.51 -7.69
C ILE A 53 -4.82 5.52 -6.71
N GLU A 54 -5.88 6.24 -7.02
CA GLU A 54 -7.04 6.37 -6.13
C GLU A 54 -7.79 5.04 -6.03
N GLY A 55 -7.97 4.32 -7.15
CA GLY A 55 -8.54 2.98 -7.16
C GLY A 55 -7.70 1.96 -6.38
N PHE A 56 -6.36 2.02 -6.49
CA PHE A 56 -5.47 1.18 -5.69
C PHE A 56 -5.65 1.43 -4.19
N ILE A 57 -5.67 2.71 -3.77
CA ILE A 57 -5.85 3.09 -2.37
C ILE A 57 -7.22 2.66 -1.85
N HIS A 58 -8.26 2.79 -2.66
CA HIS A 58 -9.60 2.34 -2.31
C HIS A 58 -9.62 0.82 -2.06
N GLY A 59 -9.11 0.03 -3.00
CA GLY A 59 -9.06 -1.43 -2.87
C GLY A 59 -8.19 -1.90 -1.70
N LEU A 60 -7.09 -1.20 -1.40
CA LEU A 60 -6.27 -1.47 -0.22
C LEU A 60 -7.05 -1.26 1.08
N ASN A 61 -7.78 -0.15 1.20
CA ASN A 61 -8.64 0.11 2.36
C ASN A 61 -9.75 -0.95 2.51
N GLU A 62 -10.36 -1.38 1.42
CA GLU A 62 -11.36 -2.45 1.44
C GLU A 62 -10.75 -3.79 1.89
N ALA A 63 -9.58 -4.15 1.37
CA ALA A 63 -8.88 -5.38 1.74
C ALA A 63 -8.56 -5.40 3.25
N ILE A 64 -8.03 -4.29 3.78
CA ILE A 64 -7.76 -4.15 5.21
C ILE A 64 -9.05 -4.26 6.04
N SER A 65 -10.15 -3.68 5.58
CA SER A 65 -11.43 -3.70 6.33
C SER A 65 -12.06 -5.09 6.39
N LYS A 66 -11.95 -5.88 5.31
CA LYS A 66 -12.50 -7.24 5.21
C LYS A 66 -11.79 -8.23 6.13
N ASP A 67 -10.48 -8.08 6.31
CA ASP A 67 -9.69 -8.97 7.18
C ASP A 67 -9.87 -8.70 8.68
N ASN A 68 -10.49 -7.58 9.05
CA ASN A 68 -10.82 -7.24 10.45
C ASN A 68 -12.28 -7.60 10.82
N SER A 69 -12.99 -8.33 9.96
CA SER A 69 -14.42 -8.71 10.14
C SER A 69 -14.61 -10.18 10.50
#